data_AF-A0A1G6VNE0-F1
#
_entry.id   AF-A0A1G6VNE0-F1
#
_cell.length_a   1.000
_cell.length_b   1.000
_cell.length_c   1.000
_cell.angle_alpha   90.00
_cell.angle_beta   90.00
_cell.angle_gamma   90.00
#
_symmetry.space_group_name_H-M   'P 1'
#
loop_
_entity.id
_entity.type
_entity.pdbx_description
1 polymer ?
#
loop_
_entity_poly.entity_id
_entity_poly.type
_entity_poly.pdbx_seq_one_letter_code
_entity_poly.pdbx_strand_id
1 'polypeptide(L)' 'MDAIDQCATVICAWGAHKSAPARAAEVLAIIRICGRATMLHHLGLNKDGSPKHPLYVGTRTRPQHFSA' A
#
# COMPACT_ATOMS: atom_id res chain seq x y z
N MET A 1 16.01 -0.23 -4.69
CA MET A 1 15.46 0.55 -3.57
C MET A 1 15.23 2.01 -3.96
N ASP A 2 15.96 2.49 -4.97
CA ASP A 2 15.94 3.87 -5.51
C ASP A 2 14.55 4.52 -5.65
N ALA A 3 13.54 3.78 -6.12
CA ALA A 3 12.18 4.32 -6.27
C ALA A 3 11.50 4.65 -4.92
N ILE A 4 11.75 3.85 -3.88
CA ILE A 4 11.24 4.11 -2.53
C ILE A 4 12.02 5.26 -1.89
N ASP A 5 13.30 5.38 -2.21
CA ASP A 5 14.14 6.44 -1.64
C ASP A 5 13.81 7.82 -2.20
N GLN A 6 13.34 7.89 -3.45
CA GLN A 6 13.02 9.13 -4.16
C GLN A 6 11.54 9.55 -4.08
N CYS A 7 10.69 8.78 -3.41
CA CYS A 7 9.28 9.14 -3.25
C CYS A 7 9.01 9.76 -1.88
N ALA A 8 7.91 10.52 -1.77
CA ALA A 8 7.40 11.03 -0.49
C ALA A 8 6.23 10.21 0.05
N THR A 9 5.61 9.36 -0.78
CA THR A 9 4.42 8.59 -0.45
C THR A 9 4.39 7.31 -1.25
N VAL A 10 4.02 6.20 -0.61
CA VAL A 10 3.78 4.91 -1.25
C VAL A 10 2.31 4.56 -1.10
N ILE A 11 1.62 4.33 -2.22
CA ILE A 11 0.21 3.92 -2.21
C ILE A 11 0.11 2.40 -2.35
N CYS A 12 -0.31 1.74 -1.27
CA CYS A 12 -0.73 0.35 -1.25
C CYS A 12 -2.09 0.21 -1.95
N ALA A 13 -2.17 -0.59 -3.02
CA ALA A 13 -3.39 -0.68 -3.84
C ALA A 13 -3.56 -2.01 -4.62
N TRP A 14 -3.19 -3.15 -4.02
CA TRP A 14 -3.17 -4.44 -4.69
C TRP A 14 -4.53 -5.15 -4.82
N GLY A 15 -5.59 -4.65 -4.18
CA GLY A 15 -6.92 -5.22 -4.27
C GLY A 15 -7.06 -6.59 -3.60
N ALA A 16 -8.17 -7.28 -3.90
CA ALA A 16 -8.52 -8.56 -3.27
C ALA A 16 -8.06 -9.80 -4.07
N HIS A 17 -7.07 -9.64 -4.96
CA HIS A 17 -6.60 -10.78 -5.75
C HIS A 17 -5.89 -11.80 -4.86
N LYS A 18 -6.20 -13.09 -5.02
CA LYS A 18 -5.73 -14.15 -4.11
C LYS A 18 -4.20 -14.30 -4.02
N SER A 19 -3.47 -13.93 -5.07
CA SER A 19 -2.01 -13.97 -5.09
C SER A 19 -1.34 -12.73 -4.49
N ALA A 20 -2.10 -11.64 -4.28
CA ALA A 20 -1.55 -10.38 -3.82
C ALA A 20 -1.00 -10.42 -2.38
N PRO A 21 -1.61 -11.11 -1.40
CA PRO A 21 -1.14 -11.09 -0.02
C PRO A 21 0.31 -11.57 0.17
N ALA A 22 0.70 -12.65 -0.52
CA ALA A 22 2.06 -13.18 -0.42
C ALA A 22 3.10 -12.16 -0.90
N ARG A 23 2.85 -11.56 -2.08
CA ARG A 23 3.74 -10.54 -2.62
C ARG A 23 3.71 -9.25 -1.82
N ALA A 24 2.56 -8.86 -1.31
CA ALA A 24 2.42 -7.67 -0.47
C ALA A 24 3.23 -7.82 0.84
N ALA A 25 3.17 -8.99 1.49
CA ALA A 25 3.94 -9.26 2.69
C ALA A 25 5.46 -9.10 2.47
N GLU A 26 6.00 -9.63 1.38
CA GLU A 26 7.41 -9.49 1.02
C GLU A 26 7.81 -8.02 0.83
N VAL A 27 7.02 -7.26 0.06
CA VAL A 27 7.32 -5.85 -0.25
C VAL A 27 7.19 -4.98 1.01
N LEU A 28 6.18 -5.21 1.85
CA LEU A 28 6.01 -4.50 3.11
C LEU A 28 7.17 -4.77 4.08
N ALA A 29 7.66 -6.01 4.13
CA ALA A 29 8.84 -6.34 4.93
C ALA A 29 10.08 -5.56 4.47
N ILE A 30 10.33 -5.48 3.17
CA ILE A 30 11.44 -4.69 2.61
C ILE A 30 11.31 -3.21 2.99
N ILE A 31 10.14 -2.61 2.80
CA ILE A 31 9.90 -1.18 3.12
C ILE A 31 10.12 -0.89 4.62
N ARG A 32 9.69 -1.82 5.49
CA ARG A 32 9.90 -1.72 6.94
C ARG A 32 11.39 -1.81 7.31
N ILE A 33 12.13 -2.75 6.69
CA ILE A 33 13.58 -2.88 6.90
C ILE A 33 14.33 -1.61 6.47
N CYS A 34 13.87 -0.93 5.42
CA CYS A 34 14.42 0.37 5.00
C CYS A 34 14.09 1.54 5.94
N GLY A 35 13.31 1.33 7.00
CA GLY A 35 12.84 2.42 7.87
C GLY A 35 11.82 3.35 7.21
N ARG A 36 11.17 2.93 6.11
CA ARG A 36 10.22 3.75 5.32
C ARG A 36 8.75 3.42 5.60
N ALA A 37 8.46 2.76 6.72
CA ALA A 37 7.10 2.32 7.05
C ALA A 37 6.09 3.47 7.15
N THR A 38 6.52 4.65 7.62
CA THR A 38 5.68 5.85 7.78
C THR A 38 5.19 6.46 6.45
N MET A 39 5.75 6.02 5.32
CA MET A 39 5.37 6.49 3.99
C MET A 39 4.25 5.66 3.36
N LEU A 40 3.85 4.55 4.00
CA LEU A 40 2.82 3.66 3.50
C LEU A 40 1.42 4.27 3.69
N HIS A 41 0.68 4.36 2.59
CA HIS A 41 -0.68 4.87 2.57
C HIS A 41 -1.60 3.98 1.73
N HIS A 42 -2.90 4.10 1.91
CA HIS A 42 -3.91 3.46 1.08
C HIS A 42 -4.98 4.47 0.65
N LEU A 43 -5.71 4.15 -0.41
CA LEU A 43 -6.89 4.93 -0.85
C LEU A 43 -8.21 4.36 -0.28
N GLY A 44 -8.13 3.29 0.48
CA GLY A 44 -9.26 2.65 1.17
C GLY A 44 -8.96 1.18 1.38
N LEU A 45 -9.70 0.52 2.27
CA LEU A 45 -9.53 -0.90 2.55
C LEU A 45 -10.78 -1.69 2.14
N ASN A 46 -10.58 -2.93 1.71
CA ASN A 46 -11.63 -3.94 1.58
C ASN A 46 -12.01 -4.48 2.96
N LYS A 47 -13.08 -5.29 3.02
CA LYS A 47 -13.56 -5.90 4.27
C LYS A 47 -12.50 -6.81 4.93
N ASP A 48 -11.63 -7.41 4.13
CA ASP A 48 -10.52 -8.26 4.58
C ASP A 48 -9.26 -7.47 4.98
N GLY A 49 -9.32 -6.13 4.98
CA GLY A 49 -8.19 -5.26 5.29
C GLY A 49 -7.22 -5.04 4.13
N SER A 50 -7.41 -5.67 2.96
CA SER A 50 -6.57 -5.42 1.80
C SER A 50 -6.81 -4.01 1.23
N PRO A 51 -5.76 -3.27 0.80
CA PRO A 51 -5.92 -1.99 0.14
C PRO A 51 -6.71 -2.12 -1.17
N LYS A 52 -7.68 -1.22 -1.37
CA LYS A 52 -8.50 -1.16 -2.57
C LYS A 52 -7.64 -0.89 -3.80
N HIS A 53 -7.98 -1.54 -4.91
CA HIS A 53 -7.42 -1.20 -6.21
C HIS A 53 -7.91 0.18 -6.65
N PRO A 54 -7.06 1.07 -7.23
CA PRO A 54 -7.44 2.46 -7.49
C PRO A 54 -8.61 2.60 -8.47
N LEU A 55 -8.80 1.61 -9.35
CA LEU A 55 -9.95 1.53 -10.28
C LEU A 55 -11.31 1.64 -9.57
N TYR A 56 -11.41 1.21 -8.31
CA TYR A 56 -12.67 1.18 -7.54
C TYR A 56 -12.76 2.30 -6.49
N VAL A 57 -11.93 3.34 -6.60
CA VAL A 57 -11.88 4.45 -5.65
C VAL A 57 -12.25 5.76 -6.33
N GLY A 58 -13.02 6.61 -5.65
CA GLY A 58 -13.42 7.91 -6.20
C GLY A 58 -12.25 8.87 -6.34
N THR A 59 -12.29 9.74 -7.36
CA THR A 59 -11.20 10.67 -7.72
C THR A 59 -10.82 11.69 -6.65
N ARG A 60 -11.71 11.98 -5.70
CA ARG A 60 -11.46 12.90 -4.57
C ARG A 60 -10.93 12.21 -3.32
N THR A 61 -10.66 10.92 -3.39
CA THR A 61 -10.20 10.14 -2.23
C THR A 61 -8.77 10.52 -1.90
N ARG A 62 -8.53 10.89 -0.63
CA ARG A 62 -7.20 11.24 -0.15
C ARG A 62 -6.51 10.00 0.44
N PRO A 63 -5.18 9.87 0.25
CA PRO A 63 -4.42 8.83 0.92
C PRO A 63 -4.57 8.89 2.44
N GLN A 64 -4.64 7.72 3.06
CA GLN A 64 -4.67 7.53 4.51
C GLN A 64 -3.53 6.60 4.91
N HIS A 65 -2.98 6.78 6.12
CA HIS A 65 -1.86 5.96 6.58
C HIS A 65 -2.22 4.48 6.62
N PHE A 66 -1.32 3.61 6.15
CA PHE A 66 -1.52 2.17 6.13
C PHE A 66 -0.70 1.48 7.22
N SER A 67 -1.41 0.92 8.21
CA SER A 67 -0.85 0.09 9.27
C SER A 67 -1.44 -1.32 9.20
N ALA A 68 -0.92 -2.14 8.28
CA ALA A 68 -1.01 -3.60 8.40
C ALA A 68 0.28 -4.15 9.03
#